data_AF-A0A7U9NFH0-F1
#
_entry.id   AF-A0A7U9NFH0-F1
#
_cell.length_a   1.000
_cell.length_b   1.000
_cell.length_c   1.000
_cell.angle_alpha   90.00
_cell.angle_beta   90.00
_cell.angle_gamma   90.00
#
_symmetry.space_group_name_H-M   'P 1'
#
loop_
_entity.id
_entity.type
_entity.pdbx_description
1 polymer ?
#
loop_
_entity_poly.entity_id
_entity_poly.type
_entity_poly.pdbx_seq_one_letter_code
_entity_poly.pdbx_strand_id
1 'polypeptide(L)'
;MSKGLRVFCFQLKQELVQVRVLILFMILAVFIYSYLEPVANLAQAVGEKVSPWAFPHLMNDYICQMVFMVSAVFLFSTAPFEGKAHYYIIQRSGSLSWQLGNVLYILASSFLFVGFIWILSVISLLSQTKFSGDWGIIWGTLARTNAGNQYDVPFTVFAYIVGVLSPVETTAISFLLEWACVSWMGLVVYLFNYITKKMTGILAASFFVFLDVMIYNSWTPKAYLFSPVTLAQLKAMSGNSLSYGVSLKYAVVFFTVTITVFIVICLGQGTKKVKKWGRKNE
;
A
#
# COMPACT_ATOMS: atom_id res chain seq x y z
N MET A 1 20.79 13.28 -17.07
CA MET A 1 19.99 12.27 -16.31
C MET A 1 20.91 11.61 -15.28
N SER A 2 20.63 11.78 -13.98
CA SER A 2 21.45 11.23 -12.89
C SER A 2 21.59 9.70 -13.02
N LYS A 3 22.75 9.14 -12.66
CA LYS A 3 23.04 7.69 -12.77
C LYS A 3 22.01 6.84 -12.02
N GLY A 4 21.54 7.29 -10.86
CA GLY A 4 20.50 6.60 -10.08
C GLY A 4 19.14 6.54 -10.79
N LEU A 5 18.78 7.57 -11.57
CA LEU A 5 17.51 7.64 -12.29
C LEU A 5 17.47 6.65 -13.48
N ARG A 6 18.63 6.38 -14.10
CA ARG A 6 18.75 5.34 -15.13
C ARG A 6 18.58 3.93 -14.55
N VAL A 7 19.17 3.66 -13.38
CA VAL A 7 19.00 2.39 -12.65
C VAL A 7 17.53 2.19 -12.30
N PHE A 8 16.89 3.24 -11.78
CA PHE A 8 15.45 3.26 -11.50
C PHE A 8 14.60 2.86 -12.73
N CYS A 9 14.77 3.56 -13.86
CA CYS A 9 13.98 3.27 -15.07
C CYS A 9 14.20 1.85 -15.60
N PHE A 10 15.44 1.35 -15.51
CA PHE A 10 15.76 -0.02 -15.89
C PHE A 10 15.03 -1.04 -15.00
N GLN A 11 15.11 -0.88 -13.68
CA GLN A 11 14.46 -1.77 -12.73
C GLN A 11 12.94 -1.75 -12.86
N LEU A 12 12.35 -0.57 -13.09
CA LEU A 12 10.92 -0.41 -13.28
C LEU A 12 10.42 -1.15 -14.52
N LYS A 13 11.10 -1.02 -15.65
CA LYS A 13 10.74 -1.76 -16.87
C LYS A 13 10.94 -3.26 -16.71
N GLN A 14 12.02 -3.68 -16.05
CA GLN A 14 12.34 -5.09 -15.90
C GLN A 14 11.33 -5.83 -15.02
N GLU A 15 10.96 -5.27 -13.86
CA GLU A 15 10.11 -5.97 -12.88
C GLU A 15 8.62 -5.91 -13.25
N LEU A 16 8.12 -4.80 -13.82
CA LEU A 16 6.70 -4.69 -14.17
C LEU A 16 6.29 -5.62 -15.33
N VAL A 17 7.23 -6.01 -16.18
CA VAL A 17 6.98 -6.92 -17.31
C VAL A 17 7.08 -8.40 -16.90
N GLN A 18 7.52 -8.70 -15.67
CA GLN A 18 7.59 -10.08 -15.22
C GLN A 18 6.20 -10.70 -15.15
N VAL A 19 6.06 -11.91 -15.69
CA VAL A 19 4.82 -12.70 -15.69
C VAL A 19 4.22 -12.80 -14.28
N ARG A 20 5.06 -12.95 -13.26
CA ARG A 20 4.65 -12.96 -11.86
C ARG A 20 3.86 -11.71 -11.44
N VAL A 21 4.34 -10.53 -11.81
CA VAL A 21 3.71 -9.25 -11.46
C VAL A 21 2.42 -9.06 -12.24
N LEU A 22 2.39 -9.49 -13.51
CA LEU A 22 1.17 -9.49 -14.33
C LEU A 22 0.09 -10.42 -13.76
N ILE A 23 0.45 -11.63 -13.33
CA ILE A 23 -0.48 -12.57 -12.68
C ILE A 23 -1.03 -11.96 -11.39
N LEU A 24 -0.17 -11.34 -10.56
CA LEU A 24 -0.62 -10.65 -9.35
C LEU A 24 -1.65 -9.56 -9.66
N PHE A 25 -1.41 -8.73 -10.69
CA PHE A 25 -2.35 -7.69 -11.08
C PHE A 25 -3.68 -8.27 -11.59
N MET A 26 -3.65 -9.39 -12.32
CA MET A 26 -4.88 -10.07 -12.73
C MET A 26 -5.67 -10.63 -11.54
N ILE A 27 -5.00 -11.27 -10.59
CA ILE A 27 -5.66 -11.80 -9.38
C ILE A 27 -6.30 -10.66 -8.58
N LEU A 28 -5.59 -9.54 -8.41
CA LEU A 28 -6.15 -8.36 -7.74
C LEU A 28 -7.34 -7.76 -8.49
N ALA A 29 -7.30 -7.72 -9.82
CA ALA A 29 -8.43 -7.25 -10.61
C ALA A 29 -9.69 -8.09 -10.39
N VAL A 30 -9.55 -9.42 -10.43
CA VAL A 30 -10.66 -10.34 -10.16
C VAL A 30 -11.17 -10.17 -8.73
N PHE A 31 -10.26 -10.09 -7.75
CA PHE A 31 -10.63 -9.92 -6.34
C PHE A 31 -11.43 -8.62 -6.12
N ILE A 32 -10.94 -7.48 -6.63
CA ILE A 32 -11.63 -6.18 -6.47
C ILE A 32 -12.98 -6.18 -7.19
N TYR A 33 -13.05 -6.80 -8.37
CA TYR A 33 -14.31 -6.94 -9.10
C TYR A 33 -15.35 -7.73 -8.30
N SER A 34 -14.99 -8.93 -7.83
CA SER A 34 -15.87 -9.77 -7.01
C SER A 34 -16.30 -9.10 -5.71
N TYR A 35 -15.44 -8.25 -5.12
CA TYR A 35 -15.78 -7.54 -3.87
C TYR A 35 -16.75 -6.38 -4.08
N LEU A 36 -16.75 -5.77 -5.27
CA LEU A 36 -17.61 -4.63 -5.62
C LEU A 36 -18.88 -5.03 -6.37
N GLU A 37 -18.96 -6.24 -6.90
CA GLU A 37 -20.14 -6.78 -7.57
C GLU A 37 -21.42 -6.70 -6.71
N PRO A 38 -21.42 -7.06 -5.40
CA PRO A 38 -22.59 -6.90 -4.54
C PRO A 38 -23.10 -5.46 -4.44
N VAL A 39 -22.18 -4.48 -4.46
CA VAL A 39 -22.51 -3.05 -4.43
C VAL A 39 -23.17 -2.62 -5.75
N ALA A 40 -22.69 -3.14 -6.88
CA ALA A 40 -23.30 -2.89 -8.18
C ALA A 40 -24.71 -3.51 -8.29
N ASN A 41 -24.91 -4.69 -7.72
CA ASN A 41 -26.22 -5.36 -7.68
C ASN A 41 -27.22 -4.59 -6.81
N LEU A 42 -26.78 -4.10 -5.66
CA LEU A 42 -27.59 -3.23 -4.79
C LEU A 42 -27.99 -1.95 -5.54
N ALA A 43 -27.08 -1.34 -6.28
CA ALA A 43 -27.35 -0.13 -7.06
C ALA A 43 -28.43 -0.37 -8.13
N GLN A 44 -28.34 -1.50 -8.84
CA GLN A 44 -29.34 -1.91 -9.82
C GLN A 44 -30.70 -2.17 -9.16
N ALA A 45 -30.73 -2.81 -8.00
CA ALA A 45 -31.97 -3.12 -7.29
C ALA A 45 -32.67 -1.85 -6.76
N VAL A 46 -31.90 -0.86 -6.31
CA VAL A 46 -32.42 0.43 -5.85
C VAL A 46 -32.77 1.35 -7.03
N GLY A 47 -32.25 1.08 -8.22
CA GLY A 47 -32.44 1.91 -9.42
C GLY A 47 -31.63 3.21 -9.39
N GLU A 48 -30.63 3.30 -8.51
CA GLU A 48 -29.81 4.49 -8.30
C GLU A 48 -28.35 4.23 -8.68
N LYS A 49 -27.68 5.26 -9.22
CA LYS A 49 -26.28 5.13 -9.66
C LYS A 49 -25.31 5.27 -8.49
N VAL A 50 -24.22 4.50 -8.52
CA VAL A 50 -23.15 4.52 -7.51
C VAL A 50 -22.17 5.64 -7.80
N SER A 51 -21.60 6.28 -6.76
CA SER A 51 -20.46 7.18 -6.95
C SER A 51 -19.14 6.38 -7.00
N PRO A 52 -18.13 6.82 -7.75
CA PRO A 52 -16.92 6.04 -8.03
C PRO A 52 -15.95 5.90 -6.83
N TRP A 53 -16.35 6.32 -5.64
CA TRP A 53 -15.49 6.47 -4.46
C TRP A 53 -15.41 5.19 -3.61
N ALA A 54 -15.22 4.03 -4.24
CA ALA A 54 -15.12 2.75 -3.54
C ALA A 54 -13.79 2.51 -2.84
N PHE A 55 -12.70 3.04 -3.40
CA PHE A 55 -11.33 2.87 -2.89
C PHE A 55 -11.17 3.07 -1.38
N PRO A 56 -11.60 4.21 -0.79
CA PRO A 56 -11.44 4.41 0.66
C PRO A 56 -12.20 3.35 1.47
N HIS A 57 -13.32 2.83 0.99
CA HIS A 57 -14.04 1.77 1.71
C HIS A 57 -13.31 0.43 1.66
N LEU A 58 -12.69 0.09 0.52
CA LEU A 58 -11.85 -1.10 0.38
C LEU A 58 -10.62 -1.04 1.31
N MET A 59 -9.96 0.11 1.43
CA MET A 59 -8.79 0.24 2.32
C MET A 59 -9.14 0.12 3.80
N ASN A 60 -10.37 0.47 4.18
CA ASN A 60 -10.82 0.41 5.58
C ASN A 60 -11.32 -0.97 6.01
N ASP A 61 -11.47 -1.89 5.06
CA ASP A 61 -11.81 -3.27 5.34
C ASP A 61 -10.57 -4.11 5.63
N TYR A 62 -10.60 -4.90 6.70
CA TYR A 62 -9.43 -5.63 7.15
C TYR A 62 -9.05 -6.79 6.21
N ILE A 63 -10.03 -7.41 5.53
CA ILE A 63 -9.79 -8.50 4.57
C ILE A 63 -9.11 -7.93 3.33
N CYS A 64 -9.69 -6.87 2.76
CA CYS A 64 -9.08 -6.17 1.63
C CYS A 64 -7.68 -5.67 1.95
N GLN A 65 -7.50 -5.00 3.10
CA GLN A 65 -6.20 -4.48 3.52
C GLN A 65 -5.17 -5.60 3.66
N MET A 66 -5.55 -6.76 4.23
CA MET A 66 -4.67 -7.92 4.30
C MET A 66 -4.26 -8.39 2.89
N VAL A 67 -5.21 -8.55 1.96
CA VAL A 67 -4.94 -9.02 0.60
C VAL A 67 -4.02 -8.04 -0.15
N PHE A 68 -4.25 -6.73 -0.02
CA PHE A 68 -3.42 -5.72 -0.66
C PHE A 68 -2.01 -5.69 -0.08
N MET A 69 -1.86 -5.82 1.24
CA MET A 69 -0.54 -5.84 1.88
C MET A 69 0.24 -7.12 1.57
N VAL A 70 -0.40 -8.29 1.55
CA VAL A 70 0.25 -9.54 1.10
C VAL A 70 0.71 -9.41 -0.36
N SER A 71 -0.13 -8.81 -1.21
CA SER A 71 0.21 -8.55 -2.60
C SER A 71 1.38 -7.56 -2.74
N ALA A 72 1.42 -6.51 -1.93
CA ALA A 72 2.56 -5.59 -1.85
C ALA A 72 3.85 -6.31 -1.43
N VAL A 73 3.81 -7.18 -0.43
CA VAL A 73 4.97 -7.99 -0.02
C VAL A 73 5.41 -8.92 -1.15
N PHE A 74 4.47 -9.54 -1.86
CA PHE A 74 4.78 -10.39 -3.01
C PHE A 74 5.41 -9.61 -4.16
N LEU A 75 4.96 -8.38 -4.42
CA LEU A 75 5.54 -7.47 -5.42
C LEU A 75 7.03 -7.22 -5.12
N PHE A 76 7.40 -7.03 -3.85
CA PHE A 76 8.77 -6.78 -3.44
C PHE A 76 9.58 -8.04 -3.06
N SER A 77 9.03 -9.23 -3.28
CA SER A 77 9.68 -10.49 -2.89
C SER A 77 10.99 -10.79 -3.64
N THR A 78 11.24 -10.17 -4.79
CA THR A 78 12.53 -10.25 -5.51
C THR A 78 13.64 -9.38 -4.92
N ALA A 79 13.37 -8.60 -3.87
CA ALA A 79 14.41 -7.84 -3.19
C ALA A 79 15.40 -8.77 -2.43
N PRO A 80 16.70 -8.45 -2.34
CA PRO A 80 17.35 -7.29 -2.93
C PRO A 80 17.48 -7.55 -4.43
N PHE A 81 17.15 -6.57 -5.27
CA PHE A 81 17.05 -6.69 -6.73
C PHE A 81 18.40 -6.97 -7.44
N GLU A 82 19.17 -7.92 -6.93
CA GLU A 82 20.52 -8.33 -7.30
C GLU A 82 20.39 -9.34 -8.45
N GLY A 83 19.85 -8.90 -9.60
CA GLY A 83 19.80 -9.70 -10.82
C GLY A 83 21.19 -9.89 -11.46
N LYS A 84 21.26 -10.63 -12.58
CA LYS A 84 22.53 -10.89 -13.31
C LYS A 84 23.29 -9.60 -13.70
N ALA A 85 22.58 -8.49 -13.90
CA ALA A 85 23.15 -7.17 -14.23
C ALA A 85 23.66 -6.37 -13.01
N HIS A 86 23.43 -6.85 -11.79
CA HIS A 86 23.76 -6.14 -10.55
C HIS A 86 25.23 -5.74 -10.44
N TYR A 87 26.14 -6.70 -10.63
CA TYR A 87 27.58 -6.47 -10.52
C TYR A 87 28.07 -5.46 -11.56
N TYR A 88 27.58 -5.56 -12.80
CA TYR A 88 27.92 -4.65 -13.88
C TYR A 88 27.46 -3.21 -13.61
N ILE A 89 26.22 -3.05 -13.14
CA ILE A 89 25.64 -1.73 -12.86
C ILE A 89 26.34 -1.07 -11.67
N ILE A 90 26.67 -1.82 -10.61
CA ILE A 90 27.40 -1.29 -9.45
C ILE A 90 28.80 -0.83 -9.85
N GLN A 91 29.52 -1.60 -10.68
CA GLN A 91 30.87 -1.25 -11.11
C GLN A 91 30.92 0.07 -11.90
N ARG A 92 29.89 0.36 -12.71
CA ARG A 92 29.81 1.62 -13.50
C ARG A 92 29.14 2.79 -12.79
N SER A 93 28.15 2.52 -11.94
CA SER A 93 27.29 3.57 -11.36
C SER A 93 27.67 3.94 -9.92
N GLY A 94 28.41 3.07 -9.24
CA GLY A 94 28.72 3.17 -7.82
C GLY A 94 27.59 2.64 -6.93
N SER A 95 27.96 2.16 -5.75
CA SER A 95 27.00 1.54 -4.80
C SER A 95 25.95 2.52 -4.28
N LEU A 96 26.26 3.81 -4.18
CA LEU A 96 25.32 4.85 -3.75
C LEU A 96 24.22 5.08 -4.78
N SER A 97 24.59 5.27 -6.05
CA SER A 97 23.62 5.47 -7.14
C SER A 97 22.70 4.26 -7.30
N TRP A 98 23.22 3.05 -7.07
CA TRP A 98 22.44 1.81 -7.07
C TRP A 98 21.38 1.79 -5.98
N GLN A 99 21.76 2.11 -4.74
CA GLN A 99 20.81 2.14 -3.63
C GLN A 99 19.75 3.22 -3.78
N LEU A 100 20.15 4.41 -4.24
CA LEU A 100 19.20 5.48 -4.53
C LEU A 100 18.21 5.06 -5.63
N GLY A 101 18.68 4.36 -6.67
CA GLY A 101 17.83 3.80 -7.71
C GLY A 101 16.80 2.81 -7.18
N ASN A 102 17.21 1.92 -6.26
CA ASN A 102 16.30 0.94 -5.64
C ASN A 102 15.27 1.60 -4.71
N VAL A 103 15.67 2.61 -3.93
CA VAL A 103 14.73 3.37 -3.08
C VAL A 103 13.69 4.07 -3.95
N LEU A 104 14.12 4.77 -5.00
CA LEU A 104 13.20 5.43 -5.94
C LEU A 104 12.29 4.42 -6.65
N TYR A 105 12.82 3.24 -6.99
CA TYR A 105 12.05 2.15 -7.58
C TYR A 105 10.94 1.67 -6.63
N ILE A 106 11.25 1.46 -5.35
CA ILE A 106 10.26 1.05 -4.36
C ILE A 106 9.15 2.10 -4.23
N LEU A 107 9.52 3.39 -4.10
CA LEU A 107 8.57 4.50 -3.96
C LEU A 107 7.67 4.69 -5.19
N ALA A 108 8.22 4.50 -6.40
CA ALA A 108 7.42 4.61 -7.62
C ALA A 108 6.56 3.36 -7.86
N SER A 109 7.09 2.16 -7.57
CA SER A 109 6.34 0.92 -7.74
C SER A 109 5.19 0.82 -6.75
N SER A 110 5.38 1.28 -5.50
CA SER A 110 4.30 1.42 -4.53
C SER A 110 3.23 2.41 -5.00
N PHE A 111 3.63 3.56 -5.56
CA PHE A 111 2.67 4.53 -6.11
C PHE A 111 1.85 3.93 -7.27
N LEU A 112 2.52 3.25 -8.20
CA LEU A 112 1.85 2.58 -9.32
C LEU A 112 0.91 1.46 -8.85
N PHE A 113 1.32 0.70 -7.83
CA PHE A 113 0.52 -0.37 -7.24
C PHE A 113 -0.78 0.18 -6.61
N VAL A 114 -0.68 1.22 -5.78
CA VAL A 114 -1.87 1.85 -5.17
C VAL A 114 -2.73 2.54 -6.23
N GLY A 115 -2.11 3.20 -7.21
CA GLY A 115 -2.79 3.76 -8.37
C GLY A 115 -3.56 2.72 -9.18
N PHE A 116 -2.99 1.54 -9.38
CA PHE A 116 -3.65 0.43 -10.06
C PHE A 116 -4.89 -0.06 -9.29
N ILE A 117 -4.79 -0.23 -7.96
CA ILE A 117 -5.94 -0.60 -7.12
C ILE A 117 -7.04 0.46 -7.18
N TRP A 118 -6.67 1.74 -7.12
CA TRP A 118 -7.61 2.85 -7.24
C TRP A 118 -8.34 2.83 -8.59
N ILE A 119 -7.60 2.71 -9.69
CA ILE A 119 -8.18 2.64 -11.05
C ILE A 119 -9.12 1.43 -11.17
N LEU A 120 -8.72 0.25 -10.69
CA LEU A 120 -9.57 -0.94 -10.71
C LEU A 120 -10.86 -0.75 -9.91
N SER A 121 -10.80 -0.09 -8.75
CA SER A 121 -11.99 0.17 -7.94
C SER A 121 -13.02 1.03 -8.69
N VAL A 122 -12.56 1.98 -9.51
CA VAL A 122 -13.42 2.83 -10.35
C VAL A 122 -13.95 2.05 -11.55
N ILE A 123 -13.08 1.28 -12.23
CA ILE A 123 -13.46 0.48 -13.41
C ILE A 123 -14.52 -0.57 -13.05
N SER A 124 -14.39 -1.25 -11.90
CA SER A 124 -15.34 -2.27 -11.48
C SER A 124 -16.77 -1.74 -11.29
N LEU A 125 -16.93 -0.45 -10.98
CA LEU A 125 -18.23 0.19 -10.79
C LEU A 125 -18.70 0.98 -12.02
N LEU A 126 -17.91 1.05 -13.08
CA LEU A 126 -18.12 1.97 -14.21
C LEU A 126 -19.47 1.75 -14.91
N SER A 127 -19.97 0.51 -14.94
CA SER A 127 -21.26 0.14 -15.55
C SER A 127 -22.47 0.81 -14.87
N GLN A 128 -22.36 1.18 -13.59
CA GLN A 128 -23.45 1.74 -12.78
C GLN A 128 -23.08 3.10 -12.14
N THR A 129 -22.02 3.75 -12.64
CA THR A 129 -21.46 4.95 -11.99
C THR A 129 -22.11 6.25 -12.46
N LYS A 130 -22.37 7.16 -11.50
CA LYS A 130 -22.54 8.60 -11.75
C LYS A 130 -21.36 9.34 -11.13
N PHE A 131 -20.55 9.98 -11.96
CA PHE A 131 -19.48 10.83 -11.48
C PHE A 131 -20.09 12.02 -10.72
N SER A 132 -19.91 12.01 -9.40
CA SER A 132 -20.33 13.07 -8.49
C SER A 132 -19.23 13.32 -7.48
N GLY A 133 -19.12 14.56 -7.00
CA GLY A 133 -18.25 14.92 -5.88
C GLY A 133 -18.77 14.43 -4.53
N ASP A 134 -19.99 13.88 -4.49
CA ASP A 134 -20.66 13.41 -3.28
C ASP A 134 -20.63 11.87 -3.15
N TRP A 135 -20.78 11.40 -1.91
CA TRP A 135 -20.91 9.97 -1.61
C TRP A 135 -22.12 9.36 -2.31
N GLY A 136 -23.19 10.12 -2.55
CA GLY A 136 -24.40 9.60 -3.18
C GLY A 136 -25.21 8.67 -2.27
N ILE A 137 -26.39 8.30 -2.74
CA ILE A 137 -27.40 7.60 -1.93
C ILE A 137 -26.91 6.20 -1.55
N ILE A 138 -26.29 5.48 -2.49
CA ILE A 138 -25.84 4.09 -2.29
C ILE A 138 -24.88 3.94 -1.11
N TRP A 139 -23.83 4.76 -1.07
CA TRP A 139 -22.85 4.73 0.03
C TRP A 139 -23.47 5.22 1.36
N GLY A 140 -24.39 6.18 1.31
CA GLY A 140 -25.15 6.63 2.49
C GLY A 140 -26.06 5.54 3.05
N THR A 141 -26.74 4.77 2.18
CA THR A 141 -27.60 3.64 2.55
C THR A 141 -26.77 2.52 3.16
N LEU A 142 -25.65 2.15 2.53
CA LEU A 142 -24.72 1.15 3.08
C LEU A 142 -24.16 1.55 4.45
N ALA A 143 -23.96 2.84 4.69
CA ALA A 143 -23.45 3.34 5.96
C ALA A 143 -24.48 3.37 7.10
N ARG A 144 -25.77 3.54 6.77
CA ARG A 144 -26.83 3.83 7.75
C ARG A 144 -27.87 2.71 7.91
N THR A 145 -27.89 1.72 7.03
CA THR A 145 -28.90 0.65 7.01
C THR A 145 -28.26 -0.73 6.98
N ASN A 146 -29.07 -1.77 7.24
CA ASN A 146 -28.66 -3.17 7.13
C ASN A 146 -28.60 -3.68 5.68
N ALA A 147 -28.66 -2.78 4.67
CA ALA A 147 -28.60 -3.17 3.26
C ALA A 147 -27.32 -3.93 2.91
N GLY A 148 -26.21 -3.66 3.60
CA GLY A 148 -24.97 -4.43 3.45
C GLY A 148 -25.16 -5.92 3.73
N ASN A 149 -25.92 -6.28 4.78
CA ASN A 149 -26.20 -7.68 5.12
C ASN A 149 -27.27 -8.32 4.21
N GLN A 150 -28.16 -7.51 3.62
CA GLN A 150 -29.23 -8.01 2.75
C GLN A 150 -28.75 -8.36 1.35
N TYR A 151 -27.72 -7.66 0.88
CA TYR A 151 -27.12 -7.84 -0.44
C TYR A 151 -25.75 -8.52 -0.36
N ASP A 152 -25.42 -9.16 0.78
CA ASP A 152 -24.15 -9.85 1.04
C ASP A 152 -22.90 -9.02 0.67
N VAL A 153 -22.92 -7.72 1.00
CA VAL A 153 -21.76 -6.85 0.82
C VAL A 153 -20.70 -7.26 1.84
N PRO A 154 -19.50 -7.68 1.40
CA PRO A 154 -18.54 -8.33 2.28
C PRO A 154 -17.82 -7.37 3.24
N PHE A 155 -18.04 -6.06 3.10
CA PHE A 155 -17.40 -5.02 3.91
C PHE A 155 -18.39 -4.02 4.50
N THR A 156 -17.98 -3.42 5.62
CA THR A 156 -18.78 -2.41 6.33
C THR A 156 -18.38 -1.00 5.89
N VAL A 157 -19.38 -0.21 5.50
CA VAL A 157 -19.19 1.23 5.24
C VAL A 157 -19.37 2.00 6.54
N PHE A 158 -18.33 2.69 6.99
CA PHE A 158 -18.40 3.45 8.25
C PHE A 158 -19.11 4.78 8.07
N ALA A 159 -20.21 4.99 8.80
CA ALA A 159 -20.99 6.23 8.79
C ALA A 159 -20.18 7.49 9.14
N TYR A 160 -19.15 7.34 9.98
CA TYR A 160 -18.24 8.44 10.31
C TYR A 160 -17.52 8.99 9.06
N ILE A 161 -17.02 8.09 8.20
CA ILE A 161 -16.25 8.45 7.00
C ILE A 161 -17.16 9.18 6.01
N VAL A 162 -18.37 8.65 5.82
CA VAL A 162 -19.38 9.23 4.90
C VAL A 162 -19.97 10.55 5.44
N GLY A 163 -20.02 10.71 6.76
CA GLY A 163 -20.66 11.86 7.40
C GLY A 163 -19.75 13.06 7.68
N VAL A 164 -18.44 12.87 7.81
CA VAL A 164 -17.50 13.93 8.27
C VAL A 164 -16.58 14.42 7.15
N LEU A 165 -16.18 13.56 6.21
CA LEU A 165 -15.21 13.88 5.18
C LEU A 165 -15.84 13.84 3.78
N SER A 166 -15.39 14.73 2.90
CA SER A 166 -15.78 14.65 1.49
C SER A 166 -15.17 13.40 0.83
N PRO A 167 -15.81 12.82 -0.20
CA PRO A 167 -15.30 11.62 -0.87
C PRO A 167 -13.92 11.83 -1.49
N VAL A 168 -13.70 13.02 -2.07
CA VAL A 168 -12.44 13.38 -2.72
C VAL A 168 -11.31 13.47 -1.69
N GLU A 169 -11.54 14.16 -0.57
CA GLU A 169 -10.56 14.27 0.51
C GLU A 169 -10.27 12.90 1.13
N THR A 170 -11.30 12.10 1.40
CA THR A 170 -11.15 10.76 1.97
C THR A 170 -10.32 9.87 1.07
N THR A 171 -10.58 9.91 -0.24
CA THR A 171 -9.83 9.13 -1.23
C THR A 171 -8.39 9.58 -1.31
N ALA A 172 -8.13 10.90 -1.35
CA ALA A 172 -6.78 11.45 -1.40
C ALA A 172 -5.96 11.07 -0.15
N ILE A 173 -6.55 11.19 1.04
CA ILE A 173 -5.88 10.84 2.28
C ILE A 173 -5.62 9.32 2.35
N SER A 174 -6.62 8.50 2.01
CA SER A 174 -6.47 7.04 1.98
C SER A 174 -5.38 6.62 1.00
N PHE A 175 -5.33 7.27 -0.17
CA PHE A 175 -4.33 6.99 -1.19
C PHE A 175 -2.91 7.30 -0.71
N LEU A 176 -2.71 8.45 -0.06
CA LEU A 176 -1.41 8.86 0.46
C LEU A 176 -0.95 7.96 1.62
N LEU A 177 -1.86 7.59 2.52
CA LEU A 177 -1.57 6.68 3.63
C LEU A 177 -1.22 5.28 3.13
N GLU A 178 -1.98 4.77 2.18
CA GLU A 178 -1.73 3.46 1.59
C GLU A 178 -0.41 3.44 0.81
N TRP A 179 -0.13 4.48 0.03
CA TRP A 179 1.15 4.63 -0.65
C TRP A 179 2.32 4.67 0.34
N ALA A 180 2.17 5.39 1.46
CA ALA A 180 3.18 5.43 2.51
C ALA A 180 3.38 4.05 3.15
N CYS A 181 2.32 3.30 3.42
CA CYS A 181 2.38 1.97 4.01
C CYS A 181 3.05 0.94 3.06
N VAL A 182 2.64 0.90 1.80
CA VAL A 182 3.25 0.00 0.79
C VAL A 182 4.73 0.35 0.56
N SER A 183 5.07 1.65 0.55
CA SER A 183 6.45 2.11 0.47
C SER A 183 7.27 1.68 1.70
N TRP A 184 6.70 1.80 2.89
CA TRP A 184 7.31 1.37 4.14
C TRP A 184 7.58 -0.13 4.12
N MET A 185 6.60 -0.95 3.71
CA MET A 185 6.76 -2.40 3.57
C MET A 185 7.88 -2.75 2.57
N GLY A 186 7.90 -2.11 1.40
CA GLY A 186 8.94 -2.34 0.40
C GLY A 186 10.34 -1.99 0.91
N LEU A 187 10.48 -0.91 1.68
CA LEU A 187 11.74 -0.51 2.32
C LEU A 187 12.18 -1.50 3.40
N VAL A 188 11.25 -2.03 4.21
CA VAL A 188 11.53 -3.08 5.20
C VAL A 188 12.06 -4.34 4.50
N VAL A 189 11.36 -4.83 3.48
CA VAL A 189 11.78 -6.02 2.73
C VAL A 189 13.19 -5.80 2.16
N TYR A 190 13.41 -4.65 1.51
CA TYR A 190 14.70 -4.33 0.91
C TYR A 190 15.84 -4.22 1.94
N LEU A 191 15.63 -3.51 3.05
CA LEU A 191 16.64 -3.26 4.06
C LEU A 191 17.08 -4.55 4.75
N PHE A 192 16.13 -5.35 5.23
CA PHE A 192 16.42 -6.59 5.94
C PHE A 192 17.05 -7.64 5.01
N ASN A 193 16.56 -7.75 3.77
CA ASN A 193 17.18 -8.64 2.78
C ASN A 193 18.61 -8.19 2.43
N TYR A 194 18.84 -6.89 2.34
CA TYR A 194 20.18 -6.35 2.07
C TYR A 194 21.18 -6.61 3.20
N ILE A 195 20.76 -6.44 4.46
CA ILE A 195 21.61 -6.62 5.65
C ILE A 195 21.92 -8.11 5.88
N THR A 196 20.89 -8.96 5.87
CA THR A 196 21.02 -10.38 6.22
C THR A 196 21.49 -11.26 5.07
N LYS A 197 21.44 -10.77 3.82
CA LYS A 197 21.70 -11.53 2.59
C LYS A 197 20.83 -12.79 2.45
N LYS A 198 19.68 -12.80 3.13
CA LYS A 198 18.66 -13.86 3.14
C LYS A 198 17.29 -13.20 2.93
N MET A 199 16.26 -13.99 2.62
CA MET A 199 14.88 -13.52 2.43
C MET A 199 14.16 -13.15 3.76
N THR A 200 14.87 -12.65 4.76
CA THR A 200 14.31 -12.36 6.10
C THR A 200 13.40 -11.14 6.12
N GLY A 201 13.58 -10.20 5.18
CA GLY A 201 12.73 -9.04 5.03
C GLY A 201 11.32 -9.38 4.57
N ILE A 202 11.14 -10.46 3.80
CA ILE A 202 9.81 -10.97 3.46
C ILE A 202 9.12 -11.45 4.74
N LEU A 203 9.82 -12.25 5.56
CA LEU A 203 9.29 -12.72 6.84
C LEU A 203 8.92 -11.55 7.77
N ALA A 204 9.78 -10.52 7.84
CA ALA A 204 9.52 -9.34 8.65
C ALA A 204 8.29 -8.57 8.15
N ALA A 205 8.15 -8.34 6.85
CA ALA A 205 6.99 -7.65 6.30
C ALA A 205 5.70 -8.48 6.47
N SER A 206 5.75 -9.79 6.21
CA SER A 206 4.62 -10.70 6.46
C SER A 206 4.20 -10.68 7.93
N PHE A 207 5.16 -10.65 8.87
CA PHE A 207 4.85 -10.51 10.30
C PHE A 207 4.03 -9.25 10.59
N PHE A 208 4.37 -8.10 10.01
CA PHE A 208 3.58 -6.87 10.20
C PHE A 208 2.17 -6.96 9.58
N VAL A 209 2.00 -7.69 8.47
CA VAL A 209 0.67 -7.93 7.89
C VAL A 209 -0.18 -8.79 8.82
N PHE A 210 0.37 -9.88 9.36
CA PHE A 210 -0.37 -10.73 10.30
C PHE A 210 -0.58 -10.06 11.66
N LEU A 211 0.36 -9.22 12.10
CA LEU A 211 0.24 -8.43 13.32
C LEU A 211 -1.02 -7.55 13.27
N ASP A 212 -1.33 -6.98 12.11
CA ASP A 212 -2.55 -6.20 11.90
C ASP A 212 -3.82 -7.00 12.20
N VAL A 213 -3.91 -8.20 11.63
CA VAL A 213 -5.03 -9.12 11.81
C VAL A 213 -5.14 -9.55 13.28
N MET A 214 -4.03 -9.83 13.94
CA MET A 214 -4.03 -10.17 15.36
C MET A 214 -4.49 -9.00 16.23
N ILE A 215 -4.06 -7.78 15.90
CA ILE A 215 -4.44 -6.59 16.66
C ILE A 215 -5.94 -6.32 16.50
N TYR A 216 -6.48 -6.46 15.28
CA TYR A 216 -7.90 -6.30 15.00
C TYR A 216 -8.78 -7.28 15.79
N ASN A 217 -8.36 -8.54 15.92
CA ASN A 217 -9.18 -9.60 16.52
C ASN A 217 -9.03 -9.74 18.05
N SER A 218 -7.85 -9.44 18.61
CA SER A 218 -7.55 -9.88 19.99
C SER A 218 -6.90 -8.82 20.88
N TRP A 219 -6.40 -7.70 20.34
CA TRP A 219 -5.64 -6.73 21.14
C TRP A 219 -6.46 -5.49 21.49
N THR A 220 -5.99 -4.74 22.49
CA THR A 220 -6.59 -3.46 22.87
C THR A 220 -6.28 -2.36 21.84
N PRO A 221 -7.14 -1.33 21.67
CA PRO A 221 -6.94 -0.24 20.71
C PRO A 221 -5.63 0.55 20.82
N LYS A 222 -4.92 0.47 21.96
CA LYS A 222 -3.58 1.04 22.11
C LYS A 222 -2.55 0.42 21.16
N ALA A 223 -2.77 -0.83 20.74
CA ALA A 223 -1.86 -1.55 19.86
C ALA A 223 -1.87 -1.03 18.42
N TYR A 224 -2.92 -0.31 18.01
CA TYR A 224 -3.00 0.33 16.69
C TYR A 224 -1.88 1.34 16.42
N LEU A 225 -1.22 1.86 17.48
CA LEU A 225 -0.06 2.75 17.34
C LEU A 225 1.17 2.04 16.73
N PHE A 226 1.25 0.71 16.84
CA PHE A 226 2.43 -0.06 16.44
C PHE A 226 2.27 -0.79 15.10
N SER A 227 1.04 -0.95 14.59
CA SER A 227 0.82 -1.58 13.29
C SER A 227 0.79 -0.53 12.18
N PRO A 228 1.78 -0.54 11.26
CA PRO A 228 1.78 0.37 10.12
C PRO A 228 0.56 0.15 9.22
N VAL A 229 0.04 -1.08 9.16
CA VAL A 229 -1.14 -1.41 8.34
C VAL A 229 -2.41 -0.78 8.93
N THR A 230 -2.62 -0.82 10.25
CA THR A 230 -3.74 -0.13 10.89
C THR A 230 -3.64 1.39 10.75
N LEU A 231 -2.41 1.93 10.76
CA LEU A 231 -2.19 3.38 10.57
C LEU A 231 -2.48 3.84 9.14
N ALA A 232 -2.63 2.92 8.18
CA ALA A 232 -3.09 3.24 6.83
C ALA A 232 -4.63 3.33 6.73
N GLN A 233 -5.36 2.73 7.68
CA GLN A 233 -6.82 2.69 7.69
C GLN A 233 -7.40 3.92 8.39
N LEU A 234 -8.25 4.69 7.69
CA LEU A 234 -8.95 5.83 8.27
C LEU A 234 -9.93 5.43 9.37
N LYS A 235 -10.52 4.24 9.31
CA LYS A 235 -11.42 3.68 10.33
C LYS A 235 -10.74 3.67 11.70
N ALA A 236 -9.48 3.23 11.75
CA ALA A 236 -8.72 3.14 12.99
C ALA A 236 -8.49 4.50 13.65
N MET A 237 -8.66 5.60 12.90
CA MET A 237 -8.49 6.98 13.36
C MET A 237 -9.82 7.64 13.79
N SER A 238 -10.90 6.86 13.91
CA SER A 238 -12.23 7.33 14.29
C SER A 238 -12.75 6.68 15.57
N GLY A 239 -13.67 7.36 16.28
CA GLY A 239 -14.29 6.85 17.51
C GLY A 239 -13.33 6.79 18.71
N ASN A 240 -13.47 5.76 19.55
CA ASN A 240 -12.71 5.61 20.80
C ASN A 240 -11.18 5.51 20.61
N SER A 241 -10.71 5.25 19.39
CA SER A 241 -9.28 5.21 19.04
C SER A 241 -8.59 6.57 19.12
N LEU A 242 -9.34 7.67 18.94
CA LEU A 242 -8.82 9.03 19.14
C LEU A 242 -8.37 9.26 20.59
N SER A 243 -9.08 8.68 21.57
CA SER A 243 -8.73 8.76 22.99
C SER A 243 -7.40 8.06 23.30
N TYR A 244 -6.94 7.15 22.43
CA TYR A 244 -5.64 6.48 22.55
C TYR A 244 -4.53 7.15 21.74
N GLY A 245 -4.79 8.29 21.10
CA GLY A 245 -3.80 9.07 20.35
C GLY A 245 -3.61 8.65 18.89
N VAL A 246 -4.42 7.71 18.38
CA VAL A 246 -4.40 7.30 16.98
C VAL A 246 -5.07 8.40 16.14
N SER A 247 -4.25 9.33 15.66
CA SER A 247 -4.69 10.46 14.84
C SER A 247 -4.03 10.45 13.48
N LEU A 248 -4.65 11.11 12.50
CA LEU A 248 -4.08 11.29 11.17
C LEU A 248 -2.70 11.97 11.24
N LYS A 249 -2.53 12.95 12.13
CA LYS A 249 -1.24 13.61 12.36
C LYS A 249 -0.17 12.62 12.82
N TYR A 250 -0.53 11.72 13.74
CA TYR A 250 0.38 10.68 14.21
C TYR A 250 0.80 9.73 13.08
N ALA A 251 -0.15 9.23 12.28
CA ALA A 251 0.16 8.33 11.17
C ALA A 251 1.11 8.97 10.15
N VAL A 252 0.87 10.23 9.77
CA VAL A 252 1.74 10.97 8.84
C VAL A 252 3.15 11.15 9.43
N VAL A 253 3.26 11.55 10.70
CA VAL A 253 4.57 11.70 11.38
C VAL A 253 5.29 10.35 11.46
N PHE A 254 4.58 9.28 11.81
CA PHE A 254 5.14 7.94 11.89
C PHE A 254 5.71 7.48 10.54
N PHE A 255 4.94 7.57 9.46
CA PHE A 255 5.42 7.16 8.14
C PHE A 255 6.57 8.03 7.64
N THR A 256 6.49 9.36 7.78
CA THR A 256 7.55 10.26 7.32
C THR A 256 8.87 10.03 8.07
N VAL A 257 8.83 9.91 9.40
CA VAL A 257 10.03 9.65 10.21
C VAL A 257 10.61 8.26 9.91
N THR A 258 9.79 7.22 9.87
CA THR A 258 10.30 5.85 9.66
C THR A 258 10.83 5.64 8.24
N ILE A 259 10.15 6.17 7.21
CA ILE A 259 10.62 6.11 5.82
C ILE A 259 11.94 6.87 5.66
N THR A 260 12.06 8.08 6.21
CA THR A 260 13.32 8.85 6.13
C THR A 260 14.47 8.14 6.81
N VAL A 261 14.24 7.55 7.99
CA VAL A 261 15.22 6.71 8.70
C VAL A 261 15.65 5.51 7.83
N PHE A 262 14.71 4.78 7.23
CA PHE A 262 15.05 3.65 6.37
C PHE A 262 15.84 4.06 5.12
N ILE A 263 15.50 5.19 4.51
CA ILE A 263 16.25 5.73 3.36
C ILE A 263 17.69 6.07 3.77
N VAL A 264 17.87 6.77 4.90
CA VAL A 264 19.20 7.13 5.41
C VAL A 264 20.03 5.88 5.72
N ILE A 265 19.45 4.87 6.36
CA ILE A 265 20.14 3.61 6.63
C ILE A 265 20.51 2.91 5.31
N CYS A 266 19.57 2.82 4.36
CA CYS A 266 19.83 2.22 3.05
C CYS A 266 21.04 2.87 2.38
N LEU A 267 21.04 4.20 2.23
CA LEU A 267 22.13 4.97 1.62
C LEU A 267 23.45 4.85 2.41
N GLY A 268 23.37 4.86 3.74
CA GLY A 268 24.52 4.68 4.63
C GLY A 268 25.23 3.36 4.39
N GLN A 269 24.50 2.27 4.14
CA GLN A 269 25.10 0.97 3.84
C GLN A 269 25.88 0.96 2.51
N GLY A 270 25.50 1.78 1.54
CA GLY A 270 26.21 1.85 0.24
C GLY A 270 27.53 2.58 0.35
N THR A 271 27.60 3.62 1.18
CA THR A 271 28.86 4.33 1.45
C THR A 271 29.91 3.43 2.11
N LYS A 272 29.50 2.58 3.06
CA LYS A 272 30.39 1.63 3.75
C LYS A 272 31.02 0.63 2.78
N LYS A 273 30.23 0.14 1.81
CA LYS A 273 30.72 -0.82 0.80
C LYS A 273 31.77 -0.19 -0.13
N VAL A 274 31.61 1.08 -0.49
CA VAL A 274 32.58 1.85 -1.31
C VAL A 274 33.90 2.05 -0.55
N LYS A 275 33.84 2.48 0.73
CA LYS A 275 35.06 2.65 1.55
C LYS A 275 35.85 1.35 1.74
N LYS A 276 35.15 0.21 1.87
CA LYS A 276 35.80 -1.11 2.02
C LYS A 276 36.49 -1.59 0.74
N TRP A 277 36.02 -1.16 -0.44
CA TRP A 277 36.66 -1.47 -1.72
C TRP A 277 37.87 -0.56 -1.98
N GLY A 278 37.81 0.72 -1.62
CA GLY A 278 38.94 1.65 -1.73
C GLY A 278 40.15 1.19 -0.91
N ARG A 279 39.92 0.79 0.36
CA ARG A 279 40.96 0.27 1.25
C ARG A 279 41.57 -1.09 0.88
N LYS A 280 41.01 -1.82 -0.08
CA LYS A 280 41.53 -3.12 -0.53
C LYS A 280 42.44 -3.01 -1.76
N ASN A 281 42.45 -1.83 -2.40
CA ASN A 281 43.22 -1.55 -3.61
C ASN A 281 44.31 -0.49 -3.37
N GLU A 282 44.57 -0.16 -2.10
CA GLU A 282 45.74 0.58 -1.60
C GLU A 282 46.65 -0.43 -0.90
#